data_AF-A0A0S2JER6-F1
#
_entry.id   AF-A0A0S2JER6-F1
#
_cell.length_a   1.000
_cell.length_b   1.000
_cell.length_c   1.000
_cell.angle_alpha   90.00
_cell.angle_beta   90.00
_cell.angle_gamma   90.00
#
_symmetry.space_group_name_H-M   'P 1'
#
loop_
_entity.id
_entity.type
_entity.pdbx_description
1 polymer ?
#
loop_
_entity_poly.entity_id
_entity_poly.type
_entity_poly.pdbx_seq_one_letter_code
_entity_poly.pdbx_strand_id
1 'polypeptide(L)'
;MFTYFKKNFAITSSFIILIGAVITFLGMFFSNFNGEVSNSQQDWGAFGSYISGTIGVLAACLAVVWLMISVHLQKVELQHLKSELASSADEQKKQTYISALTALISSSRQAITEYQNDLMALNNGSKHLHPMVDKVGIFMSIDEELMKLKFYQEQIAIYLKEQYVDPYPNKGSSTVSDDIPF
;
A
#
# COMPACT_ATOMS: atom_id res chain seq x y z
N MET A 1 5.98 28.35 -10.93
CA MET A 1 6.80 28.99 -11.98
C MET A 1 8.22 29.32 -11.50
N PHE A 2 8.39 29.95 -10.32
CA PHE A 2 9.71 30.33 -9.76
C PHE A 2 10.67 29.16 -9.44
N THR A 3 10.14 28.00 -9.06
CA THR A 3 10.91 26.77 -8.76
C THR A 3 11.49 26.10 -10.01
N TYR A 4 10.81 26.21 -11.16
CA TYR A 4 11.32 25.72 -12.45
C TYR A 4 12.52 26.54 -12.93
N PHE A 5 12.51 27.85 -12.70
CA PHE A 5 13.61 28.75 -13.09
C PHE A 5 14.90 28.48 -12.30
N LYS A 6 14.80 28.22 -10.99
CA LYS A 6 15.96 27.87 -10.14
C LYS A 6 16.60 26.53 -10.50
N LYS A 7 15.77 25.53 -10.83
CA LYS A 7 16.26 24.19 -11.24
C LYS A 7 17.01 24.25 -12.57
N ASN A 8 16.53 25.05 -13.53
CA ASN A 8 17.23 25.27 -14.79
C ASN A 8 18.54 26.04 -14.61
N PHE A 9 18.58 27.04 -13.70
CA PHE A 9 19.79 27.80 -13.37
C PHE A 9 20.88 26.95 -12.70
N ALA A 10 20.51 25.99 -11.85
CA ALA A 10 21.46 25.08 -11.21
C ALA A 10 22.07 24.07 -12.20
N ILE A 11 21.28 23.61 -13.17
CA ILE A 11 21.76 22.70 -14.22
C ILE A 11 22.68 23.45 -15.19
N THR A 12 22.29 24.66 -15.61
CA THR A 12 23.14 25.49 -16.49
C THR A 12 24.43 25.91 -15.81
N SER A 13 24.41 26.28 -14.52
CA SER A 13 25.63 26.63 -13.79
C SER A 13 26.57 25.42 -13.65
N SER A 14 26.06 24.22 -13.39
CA SER A 14 26.88 23.00 -13.35
C SER A 14 27.56 22.70 -14.68
N PHE A 15 26.86 22.92 -15.80
CA PHE A 15 27.42 22.72 -17.15
C PHE A 15 28.53 23.73 -17.47
N ILE A 16 28.33 25.00 -17.08
CA ILE A 16 29.33 26.08 -17.25
C ILE A 16 30.58 25.79 -16.42
N ILE A 17 30.42 25.30 -15.18
CA ILE A 17 31.54 24.93 -14.31
C ILE A 17 32.34 23.77 -14.90
N LEU A 18 31.66 22.75 -15.43
CA LEU A 18 32.31 21.61 -16.08
C LEU A 18 33.13 22.06 -17.30
N ILE A 19 32.53 22.85 -18.18
CA ILE A 19 33.19 23.39 -19.38
C ILE A 19 34.38 24.27 -19.00
N GLY A 20 34.20 25.14 -17.99
CA GLY A 20 35.27 25.98 -17.47
C GLY A 20 36.44 25.16 -16.94
N ALA A 21 36.19 24.11 -16.16
CA ALA A 21 37.22 23.22 -15.64
C ALA A 21 38.01 22.52 -16.75
N VAL A 22 37.33 22.05 -17.81
CA VAL A 22 37.98 21.45 -18.98
C VAL A 22 38.87 22.47 -19.71
N ILE A 23 38.38 23.70 -19.90
CA ILE A 23 39.16 24.78 -20.53
C ILE A 23 40.38 25.16 -19.69
N THR A 24 40.24 25.26 -18.37
CA THR A 24 41.36 25.54 -17.46
C THR A 24 42.39 24.42 -17.45
N PHE A 25 41.94 23.16 -17.47
CA PHE A 25 42.83 22.00 -17.53
C PHE A 25 43.61 21.96 -18.85
N LEU A 26 42.94 22.19 -19.98
CA LEU A 26 43.60 22.37 -21.28
C LEU A 26 44.59 23.54 -21.25
N GLY A 27 44.20 24.69 -20.68
CA GLY A 27 45.08 25.86 -20.56
C GLY A 27 46.33 25.60 -19.73
N MET A 28 46.21 24.92 -18.59
CA MET A 28 47.37 24.50 -17.78
C MET A 28 48.25 23.49 -18.50
N PHE A 29 47.66 22.56 -19.26
CA PHE A 29 48.40 21.60 -20.07
C PHE A 29 49.23 22.32 -21.14
N PHE A 30 48.63 23.23 -21.91
CA PHE A 30 49.33 24.02 -22.92
C PHE A 30 50.34 25.01 -22.33
N SER A 31 50.15 25.48 -21.09
CA SER A 31 51.10 26.37 -20.43
C SER A 31 52.33 25.64 -19.87
N ASN A 32 52.20 24.37 -19.49
CA ASN A 32 53.30 23.59 -18.92
C ASN A 32 54.06 22.80 -20.00
N PHE A 33 53.34 22.28 -20.97
CA PHE A 33 53.91 21.70 -22.17
C PHE A 33 54.00 22.82 -23.21
N ASN A 34 55.15 23.47 -23.32
CA ASN A 34 55.51 24.40 -24.41
C ASN A 34 55.55 23.66 -25.78
N GLY A 35 54.50 22.94 -26.12
CA GLY A 35 54.39 22.06 -27.26
C GLY A 35 53.27 22.53 -28.16
N GLU A 36 53.56 22.65 -29.45
CA GLU A 36 52.56 22.86 -30.48
C GLU A 36 51.41 21.87 -30.30
N VAL A 37 50.17 22.38 -30.36
CA VAL A 37 48.98 21.55 -30.56
C VAL A 37 49.26 20.68 -31.78
N SER A 38 49.23 19.36 -31.63
CA SER A 38 49.37 18.50 -32.80
C SER A 38 48.28 18.87 -33.80
N ASN A 39 48.70 19.34 -34.98
CA ASN A 39 47.83 19.60 -36.12
C ASN A 39 47.31 18.29 -36.74
N SER A 40 47.84 17.14 -36.31
CA SER A 40 47.38 15.84 -36.74
C SER A 40 46.13 15.43 -35.96
N GLN A 41 45.01 15.39 -36.67
CA GLN A 41 43.73 14.84 -36.18
C GLN A 41 43.89 13.43 -35.59
N GLN A 42 44.89 12.68 -36.05
CA GLN A 42 45.15 11.29 -35.64
C GLN A 42 45.62 11.18 -34.18
N ASP A 43 46.37 12.16 -33.68
CA ASP A 43 46.86 12.17 -32.29
C ASP A 43 45.73 12.44 -31.30
N TRP A 44 44.80 13.34 -31.67
CA TRP A 44 43.59 13.62 -30.91
C TRP A 44 42.63 12.43 -30.88
N GLY A 45 42.53 11.70 -32.00
CA GLY A 45 41.78 10.44 -32.07
C GLY A 45 42.36 9.36 -31.15
N ALA A 46 43.69 9.22 -31.11
CA ALA A 46 44.38 8.28 -30.23
C ALA A 46 44.21 8.64 -28.75
N PHE A 47 44.35 9.93 -28.39
CA PHE A 47 44.14 10.42 -27.03
C PHE A 47 42.70 10.18 -26.55
N GLY A 48 41.71 10.54 -27.38
CA GLY A 48 40.30 10.30 -27.07
C GLY A 48 40.01 8.81 -26.88
N SER A 49 40.61 7.94 -27.70
CA SER A 49 40.47 6.48 -27.58
C SER A 49 41.09 5.94 -26.29
N TYR A 50 42.23 6.47 -25.84
CA TYR A 50 42.86 6.07 -24.59
C TYR A 50 42.04 6.48 -23.35
N ILE A 51 41.59 7.74 -23.31
CA ILE A 51 40.76 8.25 -22.21
C ILE A 51 39.41 7.53 -22.17
N SER A 52 38.72 7.41 -23.31
CA SER A 52 37.43 6.71 -23.38
C SER A 52 37.53 5.21 -23.12
N GLY A 53 38.62 4.56 -23.52
CA GLY A 53 38.89 3.15 -23.19
C GLY A 53 39.10 2.94 -21.70
N THR A 54 39.91 3.79 -21.06
CA THR A 54 40.19 3.70 -19.61
C THR A 54 38.94 3.99 -18.78
N ILE A 55 38.21 5.06 -19.12
CA ILE A 55 36.94 5.41 -18.46
C ILE A 55 35.89 4.33 -18.74
N GLY A 56 35.85 3.76 -19.95
CA GLY A 56 34.93 2.70 -20.33
C GLY A 56 35.09 1.45 -19.49
N VAL A 57 36.34 1.02 -19.22
CA VAL A 57 36.62 -0.13 -18.35
C VAL A 57 36.19 0.16 -16.90
N LEU A 58 36.52 1.34 -16.36
CA LEU A 58 36.10 1.73 -15.00
C LEU A 58 34.58 1.82 -14.88
N ALA A 59 33.90 2.41 -15.88
CA ALA A 59 32.46 2.51 -15.92
C ALA A 59 31.79 1.13 -16.03
N ALA A 60 32.37 0.20 -16.80
CA ALA A 60 31.87 -1.18 -16.88
C ALA A 60 31.99 -1.90 -15.53
N CYS A 61 33.11 -1.76 -14.81
CA CYS A 61 33.26 -2.31 -13.46
C CYS A 61 32.22 -1.74 -12.49
N LEU A 62 32.00 -0.42 -12.51
CA LEU A 62 30.99 0.24 -11.67
C LEU A 62 29.56 -0.16 -12.05
N ALA A 63 29.27 -0.32 -13.34
CA ALA A 63 27.96 -0.75 -13.82
C ALA A 63 27.60 -2.14 -13.29
N VAL A 64 28.55 -3.08 -13.24
CA VAL A 64 28.31 -4.42 -12.68
C VAL A 64 28.00 -4.35 -11.18
N VAL A 65 28.76 -3.56 -10.41
CA VAL A 65 28.51 -3.36 -8.98
C VAL A 65 27.14 -2.71 -8.75
N TRP A 66 26.80 -1.69 -9.53
CA TRP A 66 25.52 -1.00 -9.46
C TRP A 66 24.36 -1.94 -9.77
N LEU A 67 24.49 -2.75 -10.82
CA LEU A 67 23.48 -3.72 -11.23
C LEU A 67 23.28 -4.77 -10.13
N MET A 68 24.36 -5.26 -9.54
CA MET A 68 24.30 -6.20 -8.41
C MET A 68 23.54 -5.60 -7.21
N ILE A 69 23.86 -4.36 -6.82
CA ILE A 69 23.17 -3.66 -5.72
C ILE A 69 21.68 -3.46 -6.06
N SER A 70 21.39 -3.01 -7.28
CA SER A 70 20.02 -2.77 -7.75
C SER A 70 19.18 -4.05 -7.71
N VAL A 71 19.73 -5.17 -8.19
CA VAL A 71 19.04 -6.47 -8.17
C VAL A 71 18.84 -6.97 -6.74
N HIS A 72 19.81 -6.74 -5.85
CA HIS A 72 19.65 -7.14 -4.45
C HIS A 72 18.54 -6.34 -3.76
N LEU A 73 18.50 -5.02 -3.98
CA LEU A 73 17.48 -4.15 -3.40
C LEU A 73 16.08 -4.48 -3.94
N GLN A 74 15.94 -4.69 -5.26
CA GLN A 74 14.68 -5.11 -5.88
C GLN A 74 14.14 -6.43 -5.30
N LYS A 75 15.01 -7.38 -4.95
CA LYS A 75 14.61 -8.65 -4.32
C LYS A 75 14.09 -8.44 -2.89
N VAL A 76 14.73 -7.58 -2.11
CA VAL A 76 14.30 -7.25 -0.74
C VAL A 76 12.95 -6.54 -0.76
N GLU A 77 12.79 -5.55 -1.64
CA GLU A 77 11.51 -4.85 -1.83
C GLU A 77 10.39 -5.83 -2.22
N LEU A 78 10.64 -6.73 -3.18
CA LEU A 78 9.66 -7.76 -3.56
C LEU A 78 9.27 -8.70 -2.41
N GLN A 79 10.21 -9.03 -1.52
CA GLN A 79 9.91 -9.84 -0.34
C GLN A 79 9.02 -9.09 0.65
N HIS A 80 9.33 -7.81 0.91
CA HIS A 80 8.50 -6.94 1.76
C HIS A 80 7.10 -6.77 1.18
N LEU A 81 6.99 -6.42 -0.11
CA LEU A 81 5.72 -6.28 -0.82
C LEU A 81 4.90 -7.58 -0.76
N LYS A 82 5.54 -8.75 -0.95
CA LYS A 82 4.86 -10.04 -0.85
C LYS A 82 4.32 -10.30 0.56
N SER A 83 5.07 -9.92 1.59
CA SER A 83 4.62 -10.09 2.98
C SER A 83 3.44 -9.17 3.32
N GLU A 84 3.49 -7.91 2.89
CA GLU A 84 2.40 -6.96 3.05
C GLU A 84 1.16 -7.41 2.29
N LEU A 85 1.33 -7.84 1.04
CA LEU A 85 0.23 -8.33 0.22
C LEU A 85 -0.40 -9.60 0.81
N ALA A 86 0.38 -10.47 1.44
CA ALA A 86 -0.16 -11.63 2.16
C ALA A 86 -0.98 -11.21 3.38
N SER A 87 -0.53 -10.21 4.15
CA SER A 87 -1.29 -9.64 5.27
C SER A 87 -2.57 -8.97 4.79
N SER A 88 -2.50 -8.14 3.74
CA SER A 88 -3.67 -7.47 3.16
C SER A 88 -4.64 -8.45 2.50
N ALA A 89 -4.16 -9.53 1.88
CA ALA A 89 -5.02 -10.57 1.33
C ALA A 89 -5.77 -11.33 2.42
N ASP A 90 -5.15 -11.55 3.58
CA ASP A 90 -5.83 -12.11 4.74
C ASP A 90 -6.94 -11.15 5.20
N GLU A 91 -6.60 -9.88 5.48
CA GLU A 91 -7.55 -8.82 5.84
C GLU A 91 -8.71 -8.67 4.84
N GLN A 92 -8.42 -8.73 3.53
CA GLN A 92 -9.41 -8.65 2.48
C GLN A 92 -10.35 -9.85 2.47
N LYS A 93 -9.85 -11.07 2.74
CA LYS A 93 -10.71 -12.25 2.92
C LYS A 93 -11.61 -12.07 4.15
N LYS A 94 -11.10 -11.50 5.24
CA LYS A 94 -11.90 -11.20 6.45
C LYS A 94 -13.02 -10.22 6.14
N GLN A 95 -12.69 -9.12 5.46
CA GLN A 95 -13.65 -8.10 5.08
C GLN A 95 -14.70 -8.66 4.12
N THR A 96 -14.30 -9.51 3.18
CA THR A 96 -15.21 -10.20 2.26
C THR A 96 -16.18 -11.11 3.02
N TYR A 97 -15.69 -11.88 4.00
CA TYR A 97 -16.52 -12.75 4.82
C TYR A 97 -17.55 -11.97 5.65
N ILE A 98 -17.12 -10.92 6.35
CA ILE A 98 -18.01 -10.02 7.10
C ILE A 98 -19.05 -9.37 6.18
N SER A 99 -18.64 -8.94 4.99
CA SER A 99 -19.54 -8.30 4.02
C SER A 99 -20.60 -9.27 3.49
N ALA A 100 -20.22 -10.51 3.15
CA ALA A 100 -21.16 -11.53 2.70
C ALA A 100 -22.20 -11.87 3.77
N LEU A 101 -21.75 -11.98 5.02
CA LEU A 101 -22.62 -12.32 6.13
C LEU A 101 -23.51 -11.12 6.54
N THR A 102 -23.02 -9.89 6.39
CA THR A 102 -23.84 -8.66 6.52
C THR A 102 -24.90 -8.57 5.42
N ALA A 103 -24.56 -8.92 4.18
CA ALA A 103 -25.51 -8.97 3.08
C ALA A 103 -26.64 -9.98 3.35
N LEU A 104 -26.30 -11.15 3.87
CA LEU A 104 -27.26 -12.16 4.28
C LEU A 104 -28.19 -11.67 5.41
N ILE A 105 -27.64 -10.99 6.41
CA ILE A 105 -28.44 -10.36 7.47
C ILE A 105 -29.39 -9.32 6.88
N SER A 106 -28.94 -8.51 5.92
CA SER A 106 -29.77 -7.51 5.26
C SER A 106 -30.91 -8.13 4.46
N SER A 107 -30.67 -9.24 3.76
CA SER A 107 -31.71 -9.95 3.02
C SER A 107 -32.74 -10.60 3.95
N SER A 108 -32.31 -11.23 5.05
CA SER A 108 -33.24 -11.79 6.05
C SER A 108 -34.09 -10.70 6.71
N ARG A 109 -33.52 -9.52 7.01
CA ARG A 109 -34.29 -8.37 7.52
C ARG A 109 -35.35 -7.90 6.53
N GLN A 110 -35.02 -7.90 5.24
CA GLN A 110 -35.96 -7.54 4.19
C GLN A 110 -37.12 -8.53 4.11
N ALA A 111 -36.83 -9.85 4.13
CA ALA A 111 -37.85 -10.89 4.15
C ALA A 111 -38.79 -10.77 5.38
N ILE A 112 -38.24 -10.51 6.57
CA ILE A 112 -39.05 -10.27 7.78
C ILE A 112 -39.96 -9.05 7.62
N THR A 113 -39.49 -7.99 6.98
CA THR A 113 -40.29 -6.78 6.73
C THR A 113 -41.42 -7.06 5.74
N GLU A 114 -41.18 -7.89 4.72
CA GLU A 114 -42.20 -8.35 3.78
C GLU A 114 -43.28 -9.19 4.49
N TYR A 115 -42.87 -10.15 5.32
CA TYR A 115 -43.80 -10.93 6.16
C TYR A 115 -44.60 -10.04 7.12
N GLN A 116 -44.00 -8.98 7.66
CA GLN A 116 -44.71 -8.01 8.49
C GLN A 116 -45.77 -7.23 7.68
N ASN A 117 -45.45 -6.82 6.46
CA ASN A 117 -46.41 -6.14 5.58
C ASN A 117 -47.58 -7.06 5.22
N ASP A 118 -47.33 -8.34 4.97
CA ASP A 118 -48.37 -9.35 4.72
C ASP A 118 -49.28 -9.56 5.94
N LEU A 119 -48.71 -9.61 7.14
CA LEU A 119 -49.47 -9.66 8.39
C LEU A 119 -50.34 -8.41 8.60
N MET A 120 -49.83 -7.22 8.24
CA MET A 120 -50.61 -5.98 8.31
C MET A 120 -51.77 -5.97 7.30
N ALA A 121 -51.57 -6.53 6.10
CA ALA A 121 -52.62 -6.69 5.09
C ALA A 121 -53.72 -7.66 5.54
N LEU A 122 -53.34 -8.80 6.15
CA LEU A 122 -54.25 -9.76 6.78
C LEU A 122 -55.11 -9.11 7.87
N ASN A 123 -54.49 -8.29 8.73
CA ASN A 123 -55.20 -7.61 9.81
C ASN A 123 -56.20 -6.56 9.31
N ASN A 124 -55.97 -5.97 8.13
CA ASN A 124 -56.84 -4.97 7.51
C ASN A 124 -57.93 -5.56 6.59
N GLY A 125 -58.04 -6.89 6.48
CA GLY A 125 -59.10 -7.57 5.76
C GLY A 125 -59.04 -7.47 4.23
N SER A 126 -57.90 -7.08 3.64
CA SER A 126 -57.73 -7.02 2.19
C SER A 126 -57.47 -8.40 1.59
N LYS A 127 -58.29 -8.78 0.62
CA LYS A 127 -58.40 -10.14 0.05
C LYS A 127 -57.35 -10.39 -1.04
N HIS A 128 -56.07 -10.10 -0.78
CA HIS A 128 -54.99 -10.15 -1.79
C HIS A 128 -53.88 -11.13 -1.41
N LEU A 129 -54.20 -12.22 -0.72
CA LEU A 129 -53.23 -13.22 -0.32
C LEU A 129 -53.09 -14.34 -1.33
N HIS A 130 -51.86 -14.86 -1.46
CA HIS A 130 -51.61 -16.17 -2.01
C HIS A 130 -52.40 -17.23 -1.21
N PRO A 131 -53.07 -18.20 -1.85
CA PRO A 131 -54.03 -19.11 -1.22
C PRO A 131 -53.46 -20.12 -0.19
N MET A 132 -52.16 -20.02 0.16
CA MET A 132 -51.48 -20.91 1.10
C MET A 132 -50.84 -20.19 2.31
N VAL A 133 -51.04 -18.88 2.46
CA VAL A 133 -50.39 -18.11 3.53
C VAL A 133 -51.38 -17.86 4.67
N ASP A 134 -51.21 -18.59 5.78
CA ASP A 134 -51.94 -18.35 7.03
C ASP A 134 -51.08 -17.57 8.06
N LYS A 135 -51.74 -16.96 9.05
CA LYS A 135 -51.08 -16.14 10.08
C LYS A 135 -50.03 -16.91 10.90
N VAL A 136 -50.26 -18.21 11.14
CA VAL A 136 -49.37 -19.06 11.95
C VAL A 136 -48.11 -19.44 11.15
N GLY A 137 -48.27 -19.75 9.86
CA GLY A 137 -47.18 -20.02 8.93
C GLY A 137 -46.25 -18.82 8.75
N ILE A 138 -46.80 -17.60 8.70
CA ILE A 138 -45.98 -16.38 8.65
C ILE A 138 -45.19 -16.17 9.96
N PHE A 139 -45.79 -16.42 11.13
CA PHE A 139 -45.03 -16.29 12.39
C PHE A 139 -43.92 -17.34 12.49
N MET A 140 -44.16 -18.58 12.05
CA MET A 140 -43.11 -19.60 11.99
C MET A 140 -41.97 -19.20 11.05
N SER A 141 -42.27 -18.62 9.88
CA SER A 141 -41.21 -18.16 8.95
C SER A 141 -40.44 -16.96 9.49
N ILE A 142 -41.10 -16.05 10.20
CA ILE A 142 -40.43 -14.94 10.90
C ILE A 142 -39.51 -15.47 12.00
N ASP A 143 -39.98 -16.41 12.84
CA ASP A 143 -39.17 -16.98 13.92
C ASP A 143 -37.95 -17.75 13.37
N GLU A 144 -38.09 -18.44 12.24
CA GLU A 144 -36.98 -19.10 11.55
C GLU A 144 -35.93 -18.09 11.07
N GLU A 145 -36.34 -17.02 10.39
CA GLU A 145 -35.43 -15.98 9.92
C GLU A 145 -34.77 -15.22 11.08
N LEU A 146 -35.47 -15.03 12.21
CA LEU A 146 -34.90 -14.45 13.43
C LEU A 146 -33.84 -15.36 14.07
N MET A 147 -34.05 -16.68 14.07
CA MET A 147 -33.03 -17.64 14.54
C MET A 147 -31.77 -17.60 13.68
N LYS A 148 -31.92 -17.55 12.35
CA LYS A 148 -30.79 -17.38 11.40
C LYS A 148 -30.06 -16.07 11.67
N LEU A 149 -30.78 -14.97 11.87
CA LEU A 149 -30.21 -13.65 12.11
C LEU A 149 -29.38 -13.62 13.42
N LYS A 150 -29.90 -14.19 14.51
CA LYS A 150 -29.17 -14.33 15.77
C LYS A 150 -27.91 -15.17 15.60
N PHE A 151 -28.01 -16.30 14.89
CA PHE A 151 -26.86 -17.15 14.59
C PHE A 151 -25.76 -16.40 13.82
N TYR A 152 -26.12 -15.65 12.78
CA TYR A 152 -25.14 -14.86 12.01
C TYR A 152 -24.53 -13.72 12.84
N GLN A 153 -25.32 -13.06 13.69
CA GLN A 153 -24.78 -12.06 14.61
C GLN A 153 -23.77 -12.64 15.59
N GLU A 154 -24.04 -13.83 16.13
CA GLU A 154 -23.14 -14.51 17.05
C GLU A 154 -21.85 -14.97 16.35
N GLN A 155 -21.95 -15.45 15.09
CA GLN A 155 -20.78 -15.78 14.28
C GLN A 155 -19.88 -14.56 14.03
N ILE A 156 -20.46 -13.39 13.73
CA ILE A 156 -19.67 -12.14 13.63
C ILE A 156 -19.02 -11.82 14.98
N ALA A 157 -19.76 -11.94 16.09
CA ALA A 157 -19.25 -11.60 17.41
C ALA A 157 -18.07 -12.51 17.84
N ILE A 158 -18.18 -13.81 17.57
CA ILE A 158 -17.09 -14.79 17.80
C ILE A 158 -15.89 -14.45 16.90
N TYR A 159 -16.13 -14.21 15.61
CA TYR A 159 -15.09 -13.86 14.65
C TYR A 159 -14.32 -12.58 15.06
N LEU A 160 -15.03 -11.56 15.53
CA LEU A 160 -14.44 -10.33 16.05
C LEU A 160 -13.68 -10.54 17.36
N LYS A 161 -14.18 -11.42 18.25
CA LYS A 161 -13.55 -11.72 19.54
C LYS A 161 -12.26 -12.53 19.39
N GLU A 162 -12.22 -13.51 18.48
CA GLU A 162 -11.00 -14.25 18.16
C GLU A 162 -9.93 -13.35 17.52
N GLN A 163 -10.35 -12.28 16.84
CA GLN A 163 -9.44 -11.28 16.27
C GLN A 163 -8.99 -10.22 17.29
N TYR A 164 -9.70 -10.03 18.40
CA TYR A 164 -9.39 -9.04 19.45
C TYR A 164 -8.69 -9.69 20.65
N VAL A 165 -7.38 -9.93 20.53
CA VAL A 165 -6.53 -10.12 21.72
C VAL A 165 -6.27 -8.73 22.31
N ASP A 166 -6.82 -8.47 23.50
CA ASP A 166 -6.71 -7.18 24.20
C ASP A 166 -5.24 -6.73 24.32
N PRO A 167 -4.84 -5.57 23.74
CA PRO A 167 -3.48 -5.06 23.87
C PRO A 167 -3.16 -4.56 25.28
N TYR A 168 -4.14 -4.49 26.19
CA TYR A 168 -3.92 -4.10 27.58
C TYR A 168 -4.43 -5.18 28.53
N PRO A 169 -3.55 -6.06 29.06
CA PRO A 169 -3.95 -6.97 30.11
C PRO A 169 -4.39 -6.12 31.31
N ASN A 170 -5.62 -6.36 31.76
CA ASN A 170 -6.20 -5.86 32.99
C ASN A 170 -5.17 -5.96 34.14
N LYS A 171 -4.56 -4.83 34.51
CA LYS A 171 -3.84 -4.70 35.79
C LYS A 171 -4.89 -4.56 36.88
N GLY A 172 -5.13 -5.66 37.58
CA GLY A 172 -6.02 -5.71 38.71
C GLY A 172 -5.54 -4.96 39.95
N SER A 173 -6.38 -5.07 40.98
CA SER A 173 -6.18 -4.76 42.40
C SER A 173 -6.26 -3.31 42.83
N SER A 174 -7.48 -2.90 43.15
CA SER A 174 -7.80 -2.15 44.35
C SER A 174 -7.22 -2.83 45.60
N THR A 175 -6.32 -2.14 46.32
CA THR A 175 -5.92 -2.21 47.76
C THR A 175 -4.47 -1.73 47.81
N VAL A 176 -4.07 -0.64 48.48
CA VAL A 176 -3.83 -0.46 49.92
C VAL A 176 -3.43 1.04 50.04
N SER A 177 -4.16 1.87 50.80
CA SER A 177 -3.79 2.43 52.12
C SER A 177 -2.39 3.03 52.25
N ASP A 178 -2.35 4.13 53.00
CA ASP A 178 -1.22 4.73 53.73
C ASP A 178 -0.57 5.98 53.12
N ASP A 179 -1.02 7.11 53.67
CA ASP A 179 -0.21 8.14 54.33
C ASP A 179 0.91 8.84 53.53
N ILE A 180 0.67 10.12 53.24
CA ILE A 180 1.73 11.09 53.01
C ILE A 180 1.63 12.19 54.08
N PRO A 181 2.64 12.29 54.96
CA PRO A 181 3.12 13.59 55.38
C PRO A 181 4.56 13.81 54.90
N PHE A 182 4.77 15.03 54.40
CA PHE A 182 6.00 15.73 53.98
C PHE A 182 6.53 15.43 52.57
#